data_AF-A0A0K2RT71-F1
#
_entry.id   AF-A0A0K2RT71-F1
#
_cell.length_a   1.000
_cell.length_b   1.000
_cell.length_c   1.000
_cell.angle_alpha   90.00
_cell.angle_beta   90.00
_cell.angle_gamma   90.00
#
_symmetry.space_group_name_H-M   'P 1'
#
loop_
_entity.id
_entity.type
_entity.pdbx_description
1 polymer ?
#
loop_
_entity_poly.entity_id
_entity_poly.type
_entity_poly.pdbx_seq_one_letter_code
_entity_poly.pdbx_strand_id
1 'polypeptide(L)' 'MIDRAAKEKYLREWAAAEGIDLEHTIAVGDGANDLDMLGAAGIGVAFNAKPAVRAVADAAINMPYLDAVRHIAGV' A
#
# COMPACT_ATOMS: atom_id res chain seq x y z
N MET A 1 1.20 17.58 5.49
CA MET A 1 2.13 16.50 5.08
C MET A 1 1.89 15.35 6.04
N ILE A 2 1.34 14.22 5.58
CA ILE A 2 1.10 13.04 6.45
C ILE A 2 2.43 12.30 6.58
N ASP A 3 2.86 12.08 7.82
CA ASP A 3 4.10 11.38 8.16
C ASP A 3 3.99 9.86 7.92
N ARG A 4 5.12 9.21 7.70
CA ARG A 4 5.22 7.78 7.32
C ARG A 4 4.54 6.85 8.33
N ALA A 5 4.82 7.06 9.62
CA ALA A 5 4.20 6.31 10.71
C ALA A 5 2.70 6.59 10.87
N ALA A 6 2.24 7.79 10.50
CA ALA A 6 0.82 8.14 10.58
C ALA A 6 0.00 7.35 9.55
N LYS A 7 0.54 7.10 8.35
CA LYS A 7 -0.14 6.29 7.32
C LYS A 7 -0.34 4.84 7.76
N GLU A 8 0.70 4.23 8.34
CA GLU A 8 0.57 2.89 8.93
C GLU A 8 -0.49 2.87 10.03
N LYS A 9 -0.44 3.85 10.94
CA LYS A 9 -1.42 3.95 12.02
C LYS A 9 -2.85 4.02 11.48
N TYR A 10 -3.12 4.84 10.48
CA TYR A 10 -4.45 4.95 9.88
C TYR A 10 -4.91 3.67 9.20
N LEU A 11 -4.03 2.97 8.49
CA LEU A 11 -4.35 1.66 7.91
C LEU A 11 -4.82 0.68 8.99
N ARG A 12 -4.09 0.60 10.11
CA ARG A 12 -4.43 -0.27 11.25
C ARG A 12 -5.75 0.15 11.91
N GLU A 13 -5.96 1.45 12.11
CA GLU A 13 -7.20 1.97 12.71
C GLU A 13 -8.42 1.71 11.82
N TRP A 14 -8.31 1.91 10.50
CA TRP A 14 -9.40 1.63 9.57
C TRP A 14 -9.68 0.13 9.45
N ALA A 15 -8.64 -0.69 9.31
CA ALA A 15 -8.79 -2.14 9.27
C ALA A 15 -9.50 -2.66 10.53
N ALA A 16 -9.09 -2.19 11.72
CA ALA A 16 -9.74 -2.53 12.98
C ALA A 16 -11.19 -2.03 13.07
N ALA A 17 -11.47 -0.80 12.61
CA ALA A 17 -12.82 -0.22 12.63
C ALA A 17 -13.80 -1.00 11.74
N GLU A 18 -13.32 -1.54 10.62
CA GLU A 18 -14.10 -2.34 9.68
C GLU A 18 -14.11 -3.85 10.01
N GLY A 19 -13.35 -4.28 11.03
CA GLY A 19 -13.22 -5.70 11.39
C GLY A 19 -12.49 -6.53 10.34
N ILE A 20 -11.56 -5.92 9.61
CA ILE A 20 -10.77 -6.53 8.54
C ILE A 20 -9.36 -6.80 9.09
N ASP A 21 -8.90 -8.05 9.03
CA ASP A 21 -7.51 -8.36 9.36
C ASP A 21 -6.55 -7.72 8.35
N LEU A 22 -5.39 -7.27 8.82
CA LEU A 22 -4.42 -6.56 7.96
C LEU A 22 -3.98 -7.40 6.75
N GLU A 23 -3.94 -8.73 6.88
CA GLU A 23 -3.63 -9.65 5.78
C GLU A 23 -4.63 -9.57 4.61
N HIS A 24 -5.84 -9.05 4.88
CA HIS A 24 -6.89 -8.82 3.88
C HIS A 24 -6.94 -7.38 3.37
N THR A 25 -5.89 -6.60 3.60
CA THR A 25 -5.79 -5.21 3.13
C THR A 25 -4.81 -5.06 1.97
N ILE A 26 -5.11 -4.11 1.08
CA ILE A 26 -4.21 -3.69 0.00
C ILE A 26 -3.89 -2.20 0.21
N ALA A 27 -2.60 -1.87 0.30
CA ALA A 27 -2.13 -0.50 0.33
C ALA A 27 -1.41 -0.15 -0.97
N VAL A 28 -1.63 1.06 -1.49
CA VAL A 28 -0.98 1.54 -2.72
C VAL A 28 -0.30 2.87 -2.45
N GLY A 29 0.95 3.03 -2.89
CA GLY A 29 1.75 4.22 -2.65
C GLY A 29 2.88 4.41 -3.67
N ASP A 30 3.42 5.63 -3.77
CA ASP A 30 4.44 6.02 -4.75
C ASP A 30 5.74 6.53 -4.09
N GLY A 31 5.66 6.90 -2.81
CA GLY A 31 6.70 7.63 -2.11
C GLY A 31 7.31 6.89 -0.92
N ALA A 32 8.45 7.41 -0.44
CA ALA A 32 9.12 6.89 0.75
C ALA A 32 8.29 7.09 2.04
N ASN A 33 7.33 8.01 2.00
CA ASN A 33 6.36 8.23 3.08
C ASN A 33 5.27 7.15 3.13
N ASP A 34 5.19 6.23 2.17
CA ASP A 34 4.23 5.12 2.16
C ASP A 34 4.82 3.82 2.70
N LEU A 35 6.15 3.74 2.89
CA LEU A 35 6.85 2.47 3.13
C LEU A 35 6.32 1.69 4.35
N ASP A 36 5.99 2.36 5.46
CA ASP A 36 5.45 1.67 6.64
C ASP A 36 4.04 1.17 6.40
N MET A 37 3.21 1.94 5.70
CA MET A 37 1.86 1.54 5.31
C MET A 37 1.89 0.36 4.33
N LEU A 38 2.80 0.40 3.34
CA LEU A 38 2.97 -0.69 2.38
C LEU A 38 3.43 -1.98 3.06
N GLY A 39 4.37 -1.89 4.01
CA GLY A 39 4.87 -3.05 4.75
C GLY A 39 3.91 -3.60 5.81
N ALA A 40 2.94 -2.80 6.25
CA ALA A 40 1.93 -3.23 7.23
C ALA A 40 0.67 -3.85 6.59
N ALA A 41 0.42 -3.58 5.31
CA ALA A 41 -0.68 -4.16 4.57
C ALA A 41 -0.42 -5.64 4.25
N GLY A 42 -1.50 -6.38 3.95
CA GLY A 42 -1.38 -7.74 3.44
C GLY A 42 -0.72 -7.79 2.07
N ILE A 43 -1.02 -6.80 1.22
CA ILE A 43 -0.33 -6.55 -0.04
C ILE A 43 0.00 -5.06 -0.17
N GLY A 44 1.28 -4.73 -0.21
CA GLY A 44 1.80 -3.40 -0.53
C GLY A 44 2.11 -3.26 -2.03
N VAL A 45 1.50 -2.28 -2.69
CA VAL A 45 1.69 -1.99 -4.11
C VAL A 45 2.41 -0.66 -4.32
N ALA A 46 3.59 -0.71 -4.93
CA ALA A 46 4.30 0.46 -5.41
C ALA A 46 3.75 0.93 -6.77
N PHE A 47 3.07 2.08 -6.82
CA PHE A 47 2.50 2.64 -8.05
C PHE A 47 3.36 3.79 -8.58
N ASN A 48 3.93 3.62 -9.78
CA ASN A 48 4.87 4.56 -10.41
C ASN A 48 5.94 5.10 -9.45
N ALA A 49 6.32 4.28 -8.47
CA ALA A 49 7.09 4.71 -7.33
C ALA A 49 8.57 4.89 -7.67
N LYS A 50 9.37 5.50 -6.79
CA LYS A 50 10.84 5.53 -6.93
C LYS A 50 11.44 4.12 -6.72
N PRO A 51 12.63 3.81 -7.28
CA PRO A 51 13.25 2.48 -7.14
C PRO A 51 13.35 1.96 -5.69
N ALA A 52 13.64 2.86 -4.74
CA ALA A 52 13.73 2.51 -3.32
C ALA A 52 12.40 2.00 -2.74
N VAL A 53 11.26 2.51 -3.22
CA VAL A 53 9.93 2.08 -2.78
C VAL A 53 9.56 0.75 -3.43
N ARG A 54 9.87 0.59 -4.73
CA ARG A 54 9.65 -0.66 -5.47
C ARG A 54 10.41 -1.84 -4.88
N ALA A 55 11.59 -1.60 -4.29
CA ALA A 55 12.42 -2.64 -3.73
C ALA A 55 11.86 -3.29 -2.44
N VAL A 56 10.87 -2.64 -1.80
CA VAL A 56 10.29 -3.14 -0.53
C VAL A 56 8.80 -3.47 -0.62
N ALA A 57 8.13 -3.12 -1.73
CA ALA A 57 6.73 -3.43 -1.94
C ALA A 57 6.58 -4.85 -2.51
N ASP A 58 5.47 -5.52 -2.19
CA ASP A 58 5.16 -6.87 -2.68
C ASP A 58 4.91 -6.88 -4.20
N ALA A 59 4.32 -5.80 -4.71
CA ALA A 59 4.06 -5.62 -6.14
C ALA A 59 4.43 -4.20 -6.60
N ALA A 60 4.75 -4.07 -7.89
CA ALA A 60 5.02 -2.77 -8.50
C ALA A 60 4.28 -2.60 -9.83
N ILE A 61 3.56 -1.48 -9.98
CA ILE A 61 2.87 -1.09 -11.21
C ILE A 61 3.61 0.13 -11.78
N ASN A 62 4.28 -0.06 -12.92
CA ASN A 62 5.10 0.97 -13.58
C ASN A 62 4.43 1.53 -14.84
N MET A 63 3.10 1.41 -14.92
CA MET A 63 2.26 1.98 -15.96
C MET A 63 1.39 3.07 -15.35
N PRO A 64 0.97 4.11 -16.11
CA PRO A 64 0.17 5.21 -15.59
C PRO A 64 -1.31 4.84 -15.40
N TYR A 65 -1.60 3.59 -15.05
CA TYR A 65 -2.95 3.04 -14.97
C TYR A 65 -3.14 2.33 -13.62
N LEU A 66 -3.90 2.95 -12.72
CA LEU A 66 -4.14 2.44 -11.36
C LEU A 66 -5.18 1.31 -11.34
N ASP A 67 -6.00 1.20 -12.38
CA ASP A 67 -6.92 0.08 -12.59
C ASP A 67 -6.22 -1.28 -12.62
N ALA A 68 -4.92 -1.33 -12.94
CA ALA A 68 -4.12 -2.55 -12.83
C ALA A 68 -4.10 -3.15 -11.40
N VAL A 69 -4.40 -2.36 -10.36
CA VAL A 69 -4.58 -2.86 -8.98
C VAL A 69 -5.78 -3.79 -8.87
N ARG A 70 -6.80 -3.65 -9.73
CA ARG A 70 -7.97 -4.54 -9.75
C ARG A 70 -7.60 -6.00 -9.95
N HIS A 71 -6.63 -6.26 -10.82
CA HIS A 71 -6.12 -7.61 -11.06
C HIS A 71 -5.43 -8.22 -9.83
N ILE A 72 -4.84 -7.39 -8.96
CA ILE A 72 -4.27 -7.81 -7.67
C ILE A 72 -5.39 -8.15 -6.67
N ALA A 73 -6.45 -7.34 -6.65
CA ALA A 73 -7.61 -7.56 -5.80
C ALA A 73 -8.56 -8.67 -6.31
N GLY A 74 -8.31 -9.23 -7.50
CA GLY A 74 -9.16 -10.26 -8.11
C GLY A 74 -10.50 -9.74 -8.65
N VAL A 75 -10.58 -8.46 -9.02
CA VAL A 75 -11.79 -7.78 -9.53
C VAL A 75 -11.63 -7.23 -10.95
#